data_AF-A0AAJ2LFG7-F1
#
_entry.id   AF-A0AAJ2LFG7-F1
#
_cell.length_a   1.000
_cell.length_b   1.000
_cell.length_c   1.000
_cell.angle_alpha   90.00
_cell.angle_beta   90.00
_cell.angle_gamma   90.00
#
_symmetry.space_group_name_H-M   'P 1'
#
loop_
_entity.id
_entity.type
_entity.pdbx_description
1 polymer ?
#
loop_
_entity_poly.entity_id
_entity_poly.type
_entity_poly.pdbx_seq_one_letter_code
_entity_poly.pdbx_strand_id
1 'polypeptide(L)'
;MRFAGYAAIFDRVDRGGDVIRAGAFGADVPVVPLLWQHRGRAIGTIERIAPDQRGLRVIGRIDDARVAGLVRGGALNGLSIGFRARGAVRGRVRELTAVDLVEVSLVAQPMQPLARVHMVEERATMPPPDLVPDPRQPRADEESDHG
;
A
#
# COMPACT_ATOMS: atom_id res chain seq x y z
N MET A 1 -7.96 -2.18 -4.19
CA MET A 1 -6.74 -2.21 -5.05
C MET A 1 -5.59 -2.79 -4.25
N ARG A 2 -4.74 -3.65 -4.82
CA ARG A 2 -3.53 -4.14 -4.14
C ARG A 2 -2.31 -3.34 -4.59
N PHE A 3 -1.32 -3.23 -3.72
CA PHE A 3 -0.07 -2.56 -4.03
C PHE A 3 1.10 -3.29 -3.38
N ALA A 4 2.29 -3.10 -3.95
CA ALA A 4 3.55 -3.53 -3.37
C ALA A 4 4.59 -2.40 -3.48
N GLY A 5 5.48 -2.32 -2.50
CA GLY A 5 6.52 -1.29 -2.48
C GLY A 5 7.46 -1.41 -1.29
N TYR A 6 8.22 -0.34 -1.06
CA TYR A 6 9.12 -0.23 0.08
C TYR A 6 8.70 0.97 0.94
N ALA A 7 8.40 0.70 2.20
CA ALA A 7 7.97 1.72 3.16
C ALA A 7 9.17 2.41 3.85
N ALA A 8 10.32 1.74 3.88
CA ALA A 8 11.60 2.29 4.32
C ALA A 8 12.72 1.71 3.48
N ILE A 9 13.82 2.46 3.34
CA ILE A 9 15.03 2.03 2.64
C ILE A 9 16.17 2.07 3.64
N PHE A 10 16.96 1.00 3.69
CA PHE A 10 18.04 0.88 4.65
C PHE A 10 19.29 1.62 4.18
N ASP A 11 20.06 2.09 5.14
CA ASP A 11 21.40 2.68 4.96
C ASP A 11 21.41 3.86 3.98
N ARG A 12 20.28 4.59 3.90
CA ARG A 12 20.12 5.82 3.11
C ARG A 12 19.59 6.94 3.97
N VAL A 13 20.23 8.10 3.85
CA VAL A 13 19.81 9.33 4.52
C VAL A 13 18.47 9.78 3.92
N ASP A 14 17.50 10.05 4.78
CA ASP A 14 16.24 10.66 4.38
C ASP A 14 16.32 12.19 4.43
N ARG A 15 15.23 12.86 4.04
CA ARG A 15 15.16 14.33 4.05
C ARG A 15 15.20 14.95 5.45
N GLY A 16 14.91 14.17 6.49
CA GLY A 16 15.00 14.58 7.89
C GLY A 16 16.40 14.41 8.50
N GLY A 17 17.33 13.78 7.78
CA GLY A 17 18.68 13.49 8.27
C GLY A 17 18.77 12.21 9.10
N ASP A 18 17.74 11.36 9.06
CA ASP A 18 17.76 10.03 9.66
C ASP A 18 18.26 8.98 8.65
N VAL A 19 18.90 7.93 9.16
CA VAL A 19 19.25 6.71 8.42
C VAL A 19 18.70 5.52 9.18
N ILE A 20 17.85 4.71 8.55
CA ILE A 20 17.44 3.43 9.14
C ILE A 20 18.47 2.37 8.77
N ARG A 21 19.12 1.76 9.76
CA ARG A 21 20.11 0.72 9.52
C ARG A 21 19.46 -0.60 9.13
N ALA A 22 20.13 -1.39 8.29
CA ALA A 22 19.77 -2.79 8.12
C ALA A 22 19.79 -3.50 9.49
N GLY A 23 18.75 -4.27 9.81
CA GLY A 23 18.58 -4.89 11.13
C GLY A 23 17.98 -3.97 12.21
N ALA A 24 17.67 -2.70 11.89
CA ALA A 24 16.97 -1.83 12.82
C ALA A 24 15.53 -2.29 13.07
N PHE A 25 14.92 -2.94 12.08
CA PHE A 25 13.72 -3.72 12.29
C PHE A 25 14.14 -5.09 12.83
N GLY A 26 13.51 -5.52 13.93
CA GLY A 26 13.68 -6.88 14.44
C GLY A 26 13.25 -7.94 13.41
N ALA A 27 13.53 -9.21 13.70
CA ALA A 27 13.20 -10.32 12.80
C ALA A 27 11.69 -10.40 12.51
N ASP A 28 10.85 -10.16 13.52
CA ASP A 28 9.40 -10.22 13.43
C ASP A 28 8.80 -8.81 13.45
N VAL A 29 8.49 -8.28 12.25
CA VAL A 29 7.81 -7.00 12.11
C VAL A 29 6.30 -7.22 12.18
N PRO A 30 5.58 -6.59 13.13
CA PRO A 30 4.14 -6.76 13.23
C PRO A 30 3.41 -6.11 12.05
N VAL A 31 2.24 -6.66 11.73
CA VAL A 31 1.29 -5.99 10.84
C VAL A 31 0.74 -4.76 11.54
N VAL A 32 0.87 -3.61 10.89
CA VAL A 32 0.45 -2.30 11.42
C VAL A 32 -0.63 -1.67 10.53
N PRO A 33 -1.37 -0.66 11.02
CA PRO A 33 -2.37 0.04 10.22
C PRO A 33 -1.78 0.66 8.95
N LEU A 34 -2.55 0.59 7.87
CA LEU A 34 -2.30 1.34 6.64
C LEU A 34 -3.08 2.65 6.68
N LEU A 35 -2.39 3.78 6.79
CA LEU A 35 -2.98 5.12 6.90
C LEU A 35 -2.76 5.96 5.64
N TRP A 36 -3.36 7.15 5.62
CA TRP A 36 -3.14 8.17 4.61
C TRP A 36 -2.54 9.42 5.25
N GLN A 37 -1.37 9.87 4.77
CA GLN A 37 -0.69 11.07 5.27
C GLN A 37 -0.50 11.09 6.80
N HIS A 38 -0.20 9.93 7.42
CA HIS A 38 0.01 9.77 8.86
C HIS A 38 -1.19 10.17 9.73
N ARG A 39 -2.41 10.19 9.16
CA ARG A 39 -3.60 10.73 9.84
C ARG A 39 -4.83 9.86 9.59
N GLY A 40 -5.79 10.01 10.49
CA GLY A 40 -7.12 9.42 10.37
C GLY A 40 -7.16 7.92 10.62
N ARG A 41 -8.21 7.29 10.07
CA ARG A 41 -8.45 5.85 10.18
C ARG A 41 -7.65 5.05 9.14
N ALA A 42 -7.56 3.75 9.36
CA ALA A 42 -7.04 2.84 8.36
C ALA A 42 -7.84 2.92 7.05
N ILE A 43 -7.12 2.98 5.94
CA ILE A 43 -7.66 3.05 4.56
C ILE A 43 -7.59 1.70 3.83
N GLY A 44 -7.19 0.66 4.55
CA GLY A 44 -6.95 -0.67 4.01
C GLY A 44 -6.17 -1.54 4.98
N THR A 45 -5.52 -2.57 4.44
CA THR A 45 -4.83 -3.60 5.22
C THR A 45 -3.43 -3.85 4.68
N ILE A 46 -2.44 -4.00 5.56
CA ILE A 46 -1.15 -4.57 5.20
C ILE A 46 -1.28 -6.09 5.21
N GLU A 47 -1.08 -6.72 4.05
CA GLU A 47 -1.17 -8.18 3.88
C GLU A 47 0.15 -8.87 4.23
N ARG A 48 1.28 -8.22 3.92
CA ARG A 48 2.61 -8.71 4.24
C ARG A 48 3.58 -7.56 4.47
N ILE A 49 4.42 -7.69 5.48
CA ILE A 49 5.47 -6.74 5.80
C ILE A 49 6.70 -7.50 6.30
N ALA A 50 7.86 -7.21 5.74
CA ALA A 50 9.11 -7.84 6.17
C ALA A 50 10.32 -7.02 5.72
N PRO A 51 11.39 -6.97 6.53
CA PRO A 51 12.67 -6.45 6.08
C PRO A 51 13.29 -7.40 5.05
N ASP A 52 14.01 -6.85 4.08
CA ASP A 52 14.90 -7.57 3.18
C ASP A 52 16.25 -6.85 3.07
N GLN A 53 17.11 -7.24 2.12
CA GLN A 53 18.42 -6.60 1.94
C GLN A 53 18.36 -5.12 1.57
N ARG A 54 17.25 -4.65 0.98
CA ARG A 54 17.08 -3.28 0.50
C ARG A 54 16.37 -2.40 1.52
N GLY A 55 15.35 -2.92 2.18
CA GLY A 55 14.48 -2.11 3.03
C GLY A 55 13.31 -2.86 3.63
N LEU A 56 12.33 -2.11 4.13
CA LEU A 56 11.07 -2.66 4.64
C LEU A 56 10.08 -2.82 3.49
N ARG A 57 9.97 -4.05 2.98
CA ARG A 57 9.04 -4.38 1.90
C ARG A 57 7.63 -4.56 2.44
N VAL A 58 6.66 -4.01 1.72
CA VAL A 58 5.25 -4.07 2.08
C VAL A 58 4.39 -4.50 0.88
N ILE A 59 3.40 -5.34 1.16
CA ILE A 59 2.28 -5.67 0.28
C ILE A 59 1.01 -5.35 1.04
N GLY A 60 0.11 -4.59 0.43
CA GLY A 60 -1.12 -4.18 1.07
C GLY A 60 -2.28 -4.03 0.09
N ARG A 61 -3.45 -3.83 0.67
CA ARG A 61 -4.71 -3.61 -0.03
C ARG A 61 -5.31 -2.30 0.45
N ILE A 62 -5.69 -1.45 -0.50
CA ILE A 62 -6.39 -0.19 -0.30
C ILE A 62 -7.88 -0.43 -0.53
N ASP A 63 -8.67 -0.10 0.49
CA ASP A 63 -10.13 -0.25 0.52
C ASP A 63 -10.85 1.08 0.31
N ASP A 64 -10.20 2.18 0.67
CA ASP A 64 -10.70 3.52 0.38
C ASP A 64 -10.60 3.84 -1.12
N ALA A 65 -11.74 3.95 -1.78
CA ALA A 65 -11.83 4.16 -3.23
C ALA A 65 -11.17 5.47 -3.69
N ARG A 66 -11.24 6.54 -2.88
CA ARG A 66 -10.60 7.82 -3.20
C ARG A 66 -9.09 7.67 -3.16
N VAL A 67 -8.55 7.03 -2.12
CA VAL A 67 -7.11 6.82 -2.01
C VAL A 67 -6.61 5.91 -3.13
N ALA A 68 -7.33 4.83 -3.44
CA ALA A 68 -6.99 3.95 -4.57
C ALA A 68 -6.93 4.73 -5.90
N GLY A 69 -7.86 5.65 -6.15
CA GLY A 69 -7.85 6.53 -7.32
C GLY A 69 -6.62 7.44 -7.38
N LEU A 70 -6.18 8.01 -6.25
CA LEU A 70 -4.97 8.85 -6.18
C LEU A 70 -3.68 8.05 -6.40
N VAL A 71 -3.62 6.82 -5.91
CA VAL A 71 -2.47 5.92 -6.14
C VAL A 71 -2.42 5.53 -7.62
N ARG A 72 -3.55 5.15 -8.20
CA ARG A 72 -3.68 4.83 -9.64
C ARG A 72 -3.25 6.00 -10.52
N GLY A 73 -3.70 7.21 -10.19
CA GLY A 73 -3.33 8.43 -10.91
C GLY A 73 -1.90 8.92 -10.65
N GLY A 74 -1.11 8.22 -9.82
CA GLY A 74 0.27 8.59 -9.50
C GLY A 74 0.44 9.76 -8.53
N ALA A 75 -0.64 10.44 -8.14
CA ALA A 75 -0.63 11.54 -7.18
C ALA A 75 -0.21 11.09 -5.76
N LEU A 76 -0.39 9.80 -5.46
CA LEU A 76 -0.03 9.19 -4.18
C LEU A 76 0.82 7.93 -4.42
N ASN A 77 2.10 8.10 -4.74
CA ASN A 77 3.01 6.97 -5.01
C ASN A 77 4.11 6.80 -3.94
N GLY A 78 4.09 7.62 -2.89
CA GLY A 78 5.02 7.53 -1.76
C GLY A 78 4.54 6.61 -0.66
N LEU A 79 5.48 5.98 0.01
CA LEU A 79 5.26 5.26 1.27
C LEU A 79 6.12 5.90 2.37
N SER A 80 5.59 5.89 3.58
CA SER A 80 6.28 6.37 4.77
C SER A 80 5.91 5.49 5.95
N ILE A 81 6.68 5.60 7.02
CA ILE A 81 6.43 4.87 8.26
C ILE A 81 6.32 5.84 9.43
N GLY A 82 5.43 5.49 10.36
CA GLY A 82 5.46 5.97 11.72
C GLY A 82 6.17 4.93 12.57
N PHE A 83 7.10 5.37 13.41
CA PHE A 83 7.89 4.47 14.25
C PHE A 83 8.24 5.10 15.59
N ARG A 84 8.61 4.25 16.56
CA ARG A 84 9.28 4.68 17.80
C ARG A 84 10.74 4.23 17.74
N ALA A 85 11.66 5.17 17.91
CA ALA A 85 13.08 4.84 18.01
C ALA A 85 13.38 4.19 19.36
N ARG A 86 13.96 3.00 19.34
CA ARG A 86 14.42 2.26 20.53
C ARG A 86 15.93 2.38 20.71
N GLY A 87 16.66 2.52 19.60
CA GLY A 87 18.11 2.73 19.58
C GLY A 87 18.48 3.67 18.45
N ALA A 88 19.38 4.62 18.75
CA ALA A 88 19.93 5.51 17.75
C ALA A 88 21.35 5.96 18.13
N VAL A 89 22.19 6.14 17.13
CA VAL A 89 23.52 6.74 17.25
C VAL A 89 23.48 8.11 16.57
N ARG A 90 23.97 9.13 17.26
CA ARG A 90 24.05 10.49 16.71
C ARG A 90 25.48 10.75 16.23
N GLY A 91 25.61 11.04 14.94
CA GLY A 91 26.84 11.52 14.32
C GLY A 91 26.53 12.66 13.35
N ARG A 92 27.11 12.59 12.15
CA ARG A 92 26.77 13.53 11.05
C ARG A 92 25.29 13.44 10.64
N VAL A 93 24.74 12.24 10.76
CA VAL A 93 23.31 11.93 10.61
C VAL A 93 22.87 11.15 11.84
N ARG A 94 21.56 11.02 12.06
CA ARG A 94 21.04 10.18 13.13
C ARG A 94 20.76 8.79 12.58
N GLU A 95 21.54 7.82 13.03
CA GLU A 95 21.43 6.43 12.59
C GLU A 95 20.50 5.68 13.56
N LEU A 96 19.37 5.22 13.05
CA LEU A 96 18.39 4.41 13.78
C LEU A 96 18.82 2.95 13.74
N THR A 97 19.19 2.41 14.89
CA THR A 97 19.70 1.04 15.04
C THR A 97 18.67 0.08 15.61
N ALA A 98 17.57 0.58 16.19
CA ALA A 98 16.42 -0.21 16.57
C ALA A 98 15.14 0.64 16.51
N VAL A 99 14.12 0.14 15.82
CA VAL A 99 12.83 0.84 15.61
C VAL A 99 11.65 -0.09 15.81
N ASP A 100 10.64 0.39 16.54
CA ASP A 100 9.33 -0.26 16.61
C ASP A 100 8.41 0.38 15.57
N LEU A 101 7.90 -0.42 14.64
CA LEU A 101 6.96 0.05 13.63
C LEU A 101 5.59 0.33 14.27
N VAL A 102 5.00 1.48 13.94
CA VAL A 102 3.68 1.89 14.46
C VAL A 102 2.63 1.89 13.37
N GLU A 103 2.97 2.38 12.17
CA GLU A 103 2.06 2.43 11.02
C GLU A 103 2.83 2.54 9.70
N VAL A 104 2.15 2.21 8.61
CA VAL A 104 2.60 2.50 7.24
C VAL A 104 1.58 3.46 6.61
N SER A 105 2.07 4.52 5.97
CA SER A 105 1.22 5.51 5.33
C SER A 105 1.49 5.62 3.83
N LEU A 106 0.42 5.74 3.05
CA LEU A 106 0.51 6.28 1.70
C LEU A 106 0.63 7.81 1.77
N VAL A 107 1.63 8.37 1.10
CA VAL A 107 1.97 9.80 1.16
C VAL A 107 2.29 10.34 -0.23
N ALA A 108 2.07 11.65 -0.44
CA ALA A 108 2.45 12.30 -1.69
C ALA A 108 3.96 12.53 -1.77
N GLN A 109 4.57 12.87 -0.62
CA GLN A 109 5.98 13.22 -0.52
C GLN A 109 6.61 12.50 0.69
N PRO A 110 7.25 11.35 0.48
CA PRO A 110 7.90 10.63 1.57
C PRO A 110 9.17 11.37 2.01
N MET A 111 9.53 11.23 3.30
CA MET A 111 10.82 11.71 3.80
C MET A 111 11.97 10.95 3.15
N GLN A 112 11.82 9.64 2.93
CA GLN A 112 12.74 8.82 2.16
C GLN A 112 12.31 8.79 0.68
N PRO A 113 13.01 9.47 -0.26
CA PRO A 113 12.54 9.60 -1.65
C PRO A 113 12.35 8.29 -2.41
N LEU A 114 13.08 7.25 -2.00
CA LEU A 114 13.05 5.91 -2.58
C LEU A 114 11.98 4.99 -1.96
N ALA A 115 11.28 5.43 -0.92
CA ALA A 115 10.15 4.71 -0.32
C ALA A 115 8.89 4.94 -1.16
N ARG A 116 8.64 4.02 -2.09
CA ARG A 116 7.62 4.17 -3.14
C ARG A 116 6.77 2.92 -3.29
N VAL A 117 5.54 3.14 -3.75
CA VAL A 117 4.74 2.09 -4.39
C VAL A 117 5.41 1.77 -5.72
N HIS A 118 5.71 0.49 -5.94
CA HIS A 118 6.37 -0.01 -7.14
C HIS A 118 5.42 -0.75 -8.08
N MET A 119 4.35 -1.31 -7.54
CA MET A 119 3.39 -2.09 -8.29
C MET A 119 2.01 -1.87 -7.71
N VAL A 120 1.02 -1.80 -8.60
CA VAL A 120 -0.40 -1.79 -8.27
C VAL A 120 -1.08 -2.88 -9.07
N GLU A 121 -2.04 -3.54 -8.45
CA GLU A 121 -2.86 -4.58 -9.06
C GLU A 121 -4.33 -4.23 -8.80
N GLU A 122 -5.09 -4.13 -9.88
CA GLU A 122 -6.54 -4.02 -9.79
C GLU A 122 -7.11 -5.42 -9.60
N ARG A 123 -8.00 -5.57 -8.63
CA ARG A 123 -8.81 -6.77 -8.59
C ARG A 123 -9.72 -6.67 -9.81
N ALA A 124 -9.58 -7.59 -10.75
CA ALA A 124 -10.59 -7.76 -11.79
C ALA A 124 -11.91 -7.98 -11.07
N THR A 125 -12.87 -7.07 -11.25
CA THR A 125 -14.26 -7.41 -11.04
C THR A 125 -14.51 -8.53 -12.03
N MET A 126 -14.62 -9.79 -11.57
CA MET A 126 -15.22 -10.78 -12.44
C MET A 126 -16.57 -10.20 -12.87
N PRO A 127 -16.87 -10.12 -14.18
CA PRO A 127 -18.25 -9.87 -14.57
C PRO A 127 -19.11 -10.89 -13.82
N PRO A 128 -20.32 -10.52 -13.37
CA PRO A 128 -21.24 -11.51 -12.81
C PRO A 128 -21.25 -12.71 -13.75
N PRO A 129 -21.16 -13.96 -13.24
CA PRO A 129 -21.23 -15.12 -14.11
C PRO A 129 -22.47 -14.93 -14.97
N ASP A 130 -22.26 -14.93 -16.29
CA ASP A 130 -23.30 -14.59 -17.27
C ASP A 130 -24.61 -15.22 -16.83
N LEU A 131 -25.69 -14.41 -16.81
CA LEU A 131 -27.03 -14.94 -16.79
C LEU A 131 -27.10 -15.86 -18.00
N VAL A 132 -26.90 -17.15 -17.80
CA VAL A 132 -27.23 -18.17 -18.79
C VAL A 132 -28.70 -17.90 -19.08
N PRO A 133 -29.08 -17.43 -20.28
CA PRO A 133 -30.48 -17.21 -20.57
C PRO A 133 -31.18 -18.56 -20.34
N ASP A 134 -32.19 -18.58 -19.47
CA ASP A 134 -32.95 -19.81 -19.20
C ASP A 134 -33.52 -20.27 -20.54
N PRO A 135 -33.15 -21.48 -21.04
CA PRO A 135 -33.65 -21.98 -22.32
C PRO A 135 -35.17 -22.19 -22.33
N ARG A 136 -35.86 -21.97 -21.20
CA ARG A 136 -37.32 -22.04 -21.06
C ARG A 136 -38.05 -20.70 -21.13
N GLN A 137 -37.35 -19.59 -21.36
CA GLN A 137 -38.07 -18.35 -21.72
C GLN A 137 -38.45 -18.40 -23.20
N PRO A 138 -39.76 -18.39 -23.54
CA PRO A 138 -40.17 -18.25 -24.92
C PRO A 138 -39.66 -16.91 -25.46
N ARG A 139 -39.08 -16.93 -26.67
CA ARG A 139 -38.78 -15.71 -27.41
C ARG A 139 -40.11 -14.99 -27.64
N ALA A 140 -40.21 -13.75 -27.17
CA ALA A 140 -41.29 -12.88 -27.58
C ALA A 140 -40.98 -12.38 -28.99
N ASP A 141 -41.29 -13.20 -29.98
CA ASP A 141 -41.30 -12.83 -31.38
C ASP A 141 -42.74 -13.02 -31.92
N GLU A 142 -43.22 -11.97 -32.60
CA GLU A 142 -44.28 -11.97 -33.63
C GLU A 142 -45.77 -11.89 -33.23
N GLU A 143 -46.26 -10.65 -33.05
CA GLU A 143 -47.54 -10.21 -33.64
C GLU A 143 -47.22 -8.94 -34.44
N SER A 144 -46.80 -9.06 -35.70
CA SER A 144 -47.67 -9.17 -36.88
C SER A 144 -48.70 -8.02 -36.98
N ASP A 145 -48.21 -6.92 -37.57
CA ASP A 145 -48.97 -6.11 -38.55
C ASP A 145 -49.90 -7.01 -39.37
N HIS A 146 -51.15 -6.60 -39.60
CA HIS A 146 -52.00 -6.82 -40.79
C HIS A 146 -53.46 -6.38 -40.50
N GLY A 147 -53.91 -5.34 -41.22
CA GLY A 147 -55.28 -5.27 -41.76
C GLY A 147 -56.32 -4.48 -41.01
#